data_AF-G1TA99-F1
#
_entry.id   AF-G1TA99-F1
#
_cell.length_a   1.000
_cell.length_b   1.000
_cell.length_c   1.000
_cell.angle_alpha   90.00
_cell.angle_beta   90.00
_cell.angle_gamma   90.00
#
_symmetry.space_group_name_H-M   'P 1'
#
loop_
_entity.id
_entity.type
_entity.pdbx_description
1 polymer ?
#
loop_
_entity_poly.entity_id
_entity_poly.type
_entity_poly.pdbx_seq_one_letter_code
_entity_poly.pdbx_strand_id
1 'polypeptide(L)'
;MGEQFEKGQHALLNEGEENEMEVFGYRTQGCRQALCLAGSVLSFGILPLVFYWRPAWHVWANCVPCSLQEADVVLLRTTDEFQTYSRKKVTWIHLAALGSAFGLTPDHPVIADEEYIINRAIKKPDLEVRCIKVQKIRYVWNNLEEQFQKIGSLEDWLSSAKIHLKFGSGLTREEQEIRRLICGPNTIDVEITPIWKLLIKEVLNPFYIFQLFSVCLWFSEDYKEYAFAIIIMSIISIALTVYDLREQSVKLHRLVESHNSITVSVCGRKDGVQELESRFLVPGDLLILTGNKVQMPCDALLIDGSCVVDEGMLTGESIPVTKTPLPKMDSAAPWKTQSDADYKRHVLFCGTEVIQAKATCSGTVRAVVLQTGFNTAKGDLVRSILYPKPMNFKLYRDAIRFLLCLVGTATIGMIYTLCVYVLSGEPPEEVVKKALDVITIAVPPALPAALTTGIIYAQRRLKKRGIFCISPQRINVCGQLNLVCFDKTGTLTRDGLDLWGVVPCDRNGFQEVHSFVSGKALPWGPLCAAMASCHSLILLDGTIQGDPLDLKMFEATTWVSFHSSENIRDFFNAEAMQALSWLLNICKMHGVQQGAYSREGKTSLSLVSSSVQCS
;
A
#
# COMPACT_ATOMS: atom_id res chain seq x y z
N MET A 1 -36.55 4.28 -3.48
CA MET A 1 -35.34 4.87 -4.11
C MET A 1 -34.91 3.93 -5.23
N GLY A 2 -35.51 4.07 -6.40
CA GLY A 2 -35.06 3.43 -7.63
C GLY A 2 -34.84 4.57 -8.61
N GLU A 3 -33.62 5.09 -8.66
CA GLU A 3 -33.28 6.18 -9.59
C GLU A 3 -32.86 5.52 -10.91
N GLN A 4 -33.69 5.71 -11.94
CA GLN A 4 -33.29 5.47 -13.32
C GLN A 4 -32.29 6.58 -13.69
N PHE A 5 -31.00 6.29 -13.57
CA PHE A 5 -29.96 7.19 -14.06
C PHE A 5 -29.91 7.13 -15.59
N GLU A 6 -29.88 8.30 -16.23
CA GLU A 6 -29.70 8.38 -17.68
C GLU A 6 -28.26 7.96 -18.06
N LYS A 7 -28.07 7.48 -19.30
CA LYS A 7 -26.74 7.15 -19.83
C LYS A 7 -25.79 8.35 -19.67
N GLY A 8 -24.62 8.13 -19.08
CA GLY A 8 -23.59 9.16 -18.86
C GLY A 8 -23.61 9.84 -17.48
N GLN A 9 -24.59 9.54 -16.62
CA GLN A 9 -24.63 10.04 -15.23
C GLN A 9 -23.89 9.12 -14.22
N HIS A 10 -23.56 7.91 -14.64
CA HIS A 10 -22.99 6.84 -13.81
C HIS A 10 -21.78 6.19 -14.51
N ALA A 11 -20.71 5.94 -13.75
CA ALA A 11 -19.55 5.15 -14.19
C ALA A 11 -18.97 4.34 -13.02
N LEU A 12 -18.21 3.29 -13.32
CA LEU A 12 -17.45 2.51 -12.34
C LEU A 12 -15.99 2.97 -12.33
N LEU A 13 -15.41 3.08 -11.15
CA LEU A 13 -13.96 3.22 -10.93
C LEU A 13 -13.41 1.89 -10.49
N ASN A 14 -12.24 1.53 -11.03
CA ASN A 14 -11.50 0.31 -10.69
C ASN A 14 -12.35 -0.95 -10.88
N GLU A 15 -13.03 -1.06 -12.02
CA GLU A 15 -13.85 -2.22 -12.36
C GLU A 15 -13.05 -3.52 -12.24
N GLY A 16 -13.58 -4.49 -11.49
CA GLY A 16 -12.92 -5.77 -11.25
C GLY A 16 -11.78 -5.75 -10.22
N GLU A 17 -11.46 -4.59 -9.63
CA GLU A 17 -10.55 -4.51 -8.48
C GLU A 17 -11.32 -4.57 -7.15
N GLU A 18 -10.61 -4.92 -6.08
CA GLU A 18 -11.16 -4.94 -4.73
C GLU A 18 -11.76 -3.60 -4.25
N ASN A 19 -11.35 -2.48 -4.85
CA ASN A 19 -11.75 -1.13 -4.47
C ASN A 19 -12.68 -0.48 -5.52
N GLU A 20 -13.52 -1.31 -6.14
CA GLU A 20 -14.53 -0.86 -7.09
C GLU A 20 -15.52 0.13 -6.45
N MET A 21 -15.79 1.23 -7.15
CA MET A 21 -16.70 2.28 -6.69
C MET A 21 -17.54 2.81 -7.85
N GLU A 22 -18.80 3.07 -7.58
CA GLU A 22 -19.66 3.79 -8.50
C GLU A 22 -19.52 5.30 -8.34
N VAL A 23 -19.65 6.01 -9.46
CA VAL A 23 -19.44 7.45 -9.58
C VAL A 23 -20.68 8.10 -10.16
N PHE A 24 -21.18 9.11 -9.46
CA PHE A 24 -22.36 9.87 -9.87
C PHE A 24 -22.02 11.36 -10.03
N GLY A 25 -22.42 11.95 -11.15
CA GLY A 25 -22.19 13.36 -11.47
C GLY A 25 -23.25 14.30 -10.91
N TYR A 26 -22.81 15.41 -10.29
CA TYR A 26 -23.68 16.44 -9.75
C TYR A 26 -23.16 17.85 -10.02
N ARG A 27 -24.07 18.78 -10.31
CA ARG A 27 -23.79 20.21 -10.48
C ARG A 27 -24.34 21.01 -9.31
N THR A 28 -23.54 21.95 -8.78
CA THR A 28 -23.99 22.80 -7.67
C THR A 28 -24.99 23.86 -8.15
N GLN A 29 -26.07 24.09 -7.38
CA GLN A 29 -27.08 25.11 -7.68
C GLN A 29 -27.13 26.17 -6.56
N GLY A 30 -26.93 27.44 -6.91
CA GLY A 30 -26.89 28.54 -5.94
C GLY A 30 -28.18 28.70 -5.11
N CYS A 31 -29.36 28.53 -5.74
CA CYS A 31 -30.65 28.62 -5.04
C CYS A 31 -30.80 27.52 -3.96
N ARG A 32 -30.45 26.27 -4.31
CA ARG A 32 -30.46 25.14 -3.37
C ARG A 32 -29.47 25.34 -2.23
N GLN A 33 -28.28 25.86 -2.53
CA GLN A 33 -27.28 26.18 -1.51
C GLN A 33 -27.76 27.26 -0.54
N ALA A 34 -28.44 28.30 -1.03
CA ALA A 34 -29.03 29.34 -0.18
C ALA A 34 -30.13 28.77 0.73
N LEU A 35 -30.98 27.87 0.21
CA LEU A 35 -32.00 27.17 1.01
C LEU A 35 -31.38 26.28 2.08
N CYS A 36 -30.33 25.52 1.76
CA CYS A 36 -29.59 24.73 2.74
C CYS A 36 -28.93 25.60 3.82
N LEU A 37 -28.40 26.76 3.45
CA LEU A 37 -27.83 27.72 4.40
C LEU A 37 -28.91 28.27 5.34
N ALA A 38 -30.05 28.70 4.80
CA ALA A 38 -31.18 29.17 5.58
C ALA A 38 -31.69 28.07 6.53
N GLY A 39 -31.85 26.83 6.04
CA GLY A 39 -32.21 25.68 6.86
C GLY A 39 -31.18 25.34 7.93
N SER A 40 -29.89 25.58 7.66
CA SER A 40 -28.82 25.39 8.65
C SER A 40 -28.90 26.41 9.79
N VAL A 41 -29.23 27.67 9.48
CA VAL A 41 -29.45 28.72 10.48
C VAL A 41 -30.72 28.45 11.28
N LEU A 42 -31.83 28.11 10.61
CA LEU A 42 -33.11 27.81 11.26
C LEU A 42 -33.07 26.56 12.15
N SER A 43 -32.25 25.58 11.81
CA SER A 43 -32.10 24.33 12.58
C SER A 43 -31.04 24.43 13.68
N PHE A 44 -30.49 25.63 13.96
CA PHE A 44 -29.42 25.84 14.93
C PHE A 44 -28.24 24.86 14.75
N GLY A 45 -27.90 24.50 13.51
CA GLY A 45 -26.78 23.62 13.19
C GLY A 45 -27.07 22.11 13.14
N ILE A 46 -28.32 21.67 13.40
CA ILE A 46 -28.70 20.24 13.29
C ILE A 46 -28.60 19.75 11.83
N LEU A 47 -29.02 20.58 10.86
CA LEU A 47 -29.00 20.19 9.45
C LEU A 47 -27.56 19.98 8.90
N PRO A 48 -26.57 20.85 9.17
CA PRO A 48 -25.16 20.58 8.91
C PRO A 48 -24.62 19.30 9.56
N LEU A 49 -25.08 18.97 10.76
CA LEU A 49 -24.67 17.75 11.46
C LEU A 49 -25.19 16.50 10.75
N VAL A 50 -26.45 16.51 10.31
CA VAL A 50 -27.04 15.44 9.49
C VAL A 50 -26.27 15.29 8.18
N PHE A 51 -25.92 16.41 7.54
CA PHE A 51 -25.11 16.41 6.33
C PHE A 51 -23.69 15.86 6.53
N TYR A 52 -23.10 16.08 7.71
CA TYR A 52 -21.82 15.49 8.08
C TYR A 52 -21.91 13.96 8.20
N TRP A 53 -22.99 13.43 8.78
CA TRP A 53 -23.21 11.98 8.92
C TRP A 53 -23.72 11.29 7.64
N ARG A 54 -24.46 12.01 6.80
CA ARG A 54 -25.02 11.52 5.52
C ARG A 54 -24.57 12.42 4.36
N PRO A 55 -23.36 12.19 3.81
CA PRO A 55 -22.83 12.99 2.70
C PRO A 55 -23.72 12.97 1.44
N ALA A 56 -24.43 11.87 1.19
CA ALA A 56 -25.37 11.77 0.07
C ALA A 56 -26.50 12.81 0.19
N TRP A 57 -27.08 12.97 1.38
CA TRP A 57 -28.14 13.95 1.61
C TRP A 57 -27.64 15.37 1.45
N HIS A 58 -26.40 15.64 1.85
CA HIS A 58 -25.76 16.93 1.59
C HIS A 58 -25.64 17.22 0.08
N VAL A 59 -25.31 16.21 -0.74
CA VAL A 59 -25.23 16.38 -2.19
C VAL A 59 -26.62 16.58 -2.79
N TRP A 60 -27.60 15.75 -2.43
CA TRP A 60 -28.97 15.87 -2.95
C TRP A 60 -29.64 17.19 -2.59
N ALA A 61 -29.37 17.71 -1.40
CA ALA A 61 -29.92 18.99 -0.96
C ALA A 61 -29.29 20.19 -1.70
N ASN A 62 -27.99 20.14 -2.01
CA ASN A 62 -27.26 21.27 -2.62
C ASN A 62 -27.08 21.21 -4.14
N CYS A 63 -27.23 20.02 -4.74
CA CYS A 63 -26.85 19.76 -6.12
C CYS A 63 -27.99 19.14 -6.93
N VAL A 64 -27.85 19.16 -8.25
CA VAL A 64 -28.75 18.49 -9.21
C VAL A 64 -27.93 17.43 -9.96
N PRO A 65 -28.48 16.23 -10.21
CA PRO A 65 -27.78 15.23 -11.02
C PRO A 65 -27.49 15.78 -12.42
N CYS A 66 -26.31 15.48 -12.93
CA CYS A 66 -25.88 15.86 -14.27
C CYS A 66 -24.97 14.78 -14.86
N SER A 67 -24.63 14.89 -16.14
CA SER A 67 -23.60 14.03 -16.74
C SER A 67 -22.27 14.19 -16.00
N LEU A 68 -21.44 13.15 -15.99
CA LEU A 68 -20.10 13.22 -15.39
C LEU A 68 -19.22 14.29 -16.07
N GLN A 69 -19.47 14.55 -17.36
CA GLN A 69 -18.79 15.59 -18.12
C GLN A 69 -19.09 17.02 -17.60
N GLU A 70 -20.26 17.28 -17.04
CA GLU A 70 -20.62 18.61 -16.52
C GLU A 70 -20.49 18.72 -14.98
N ALA A 71 -20.10 17.64 -14.30
CA ALA A 71 -20.12 17.58 -12.86
C ALA A 71 -19.06 18.47 -12.17
N ASP A 72 -19.49 19.31 -11.24
CA ASP A 72 -18.59 20.04 -10.32
C ASP A 72 -18.29 19.21 -9.05
N VAL A 73 -19.22 18.32 -8.72
CA VAL A 73 -19.19 17.46 -7.54
C VAL A 73 -19.50 16.05 -7.99
N VAL A 74 -18.74 15.11 -7.47
CA VAL A 74 -18.92 13.68 -7.70
C VAL A 74 -19.31 13.02 -6.39
N LEU A 75 -20.35 12.21 -6.43
CA LEU A 75 -20.72 11.33 -5.32
C LEU A 75 -20.23 9.92 -5.64
N LEU A 76 -19.43 9.36 -4.75
CA LEU A 76 -18.90 8.01 -4.88
C LEU A 76 -19.69 7.07 -3.96
N ARG A 77 -20.02 5.88 -4.45
CA ARG A 77 -20.66 4.81 -3.69
C ARG A 77 -19.80 3.55 -3.77
N THR A 78 -19.45 2.96 -2.64
CA THR A 78 -18.77 1.67 -2.64
C THR A 78 -19.72 0.56 -3.09
N THR A 79 -19.22 -0.44 -3.81
CA THR A 79 -20.02 -1.60 -4.28
C THR A 79 -20.16 -2.70 -3.23
N ASP A 80 -19.53 -2.53 -2.07
CA ASP A 80 -19.66 -3.42 -0.92
C ASP A 80 -21.06 -3.39 -0.29
N GLU A 81 -21.34 -4.37 0.59
CA GLU A 81 -22.63 -4.50 1.30
C GLU A 81 -23.05 -3.25 2.08
N PHE A 82 -22.10 -2.34 2.36
CA PHE A 82 -22.33 -1.14 3.14
C PHE A 82 -22.78 0.06 2.32
N GLN A 83 -22.48 0.08 1.01
CA GLN A 83 -22.80 1.18 0.10
C GLN A 83 -22.48 2.55 0.71
N THR A 84 -21.24 2.72 1.17
CA THR A 84 -20.79 3.95 1.82
C THR A 84 -20.64 5.07 0.79
N TYR A 85 -21.27 6.21 1.06
CA TYR A 85 -21.23 7.37 0.18
C TYR A 85 -20.12 8.34 0.57
N SER A 86 -19.35 8.82 -0.40
CA SER A 86 -18.37 9.89 -0.19
C SER A 86 -18.46 10.98 -1.26
N ARG A 87 -18.47 12.24 -0.82
CA ARG A 87 -18.51 13.41 -1.72
C ARG A 87 -17.09 13.85 -2.08
N LYS A 88 -16.84 14.08 -3.37
CA LYS A 88 -15.59 14.67 -3.89
C LYS A 88 -15.89 15.87 -4.79
N LYS A 89 -15.03 16.88 -4.74
CA LYS A 89 -15.09 18.04 -5.64
C LYS A 89 -14.20 17.76 -6.85
N VAL A 90 -14.65 18.11 -8.05
CA VAL A 90 -13.83 18.09 -9.26
C VAL A 90 -12.91 19.31 -9.25
N THR A 91 -11.63 19.07 -9.49
CA THR A 91 -10.59 20.10 -9.55
C THR A 91 -10.00 20.17 -10.95
N TRP A 92 -9.55 21.37 -11.33
CA TRP A 92 -8.91 21.62 -12.62
C TRP A 92 -7.41 21.85 -12.42
N ILE A 93 -6.61 21.21 -13.26
CA ILE A 93 -5.17 21.40 -13.33
C ILE A 93 -4.88 22.19 -14.60
N HIS A 94 -4.37 23.42 -14.46
CA HIS A 94 -4.03 24.27 -15.59
C HIS A 94 -2.58 24.04 -16.01
N LEU A 95 -2.36 23.66 -17.28
CA LEU A 95 -1.00 23.49 -17.83
C LEU A 95 -0.39 24.82 -18.33
N ALA A 96 -1.14 25.93 -18.25
CA ALA A 96 -0.69 27.26 -18.69
C ALA A 96 0.65 27.69 -18.07
N ALA A 97 0.93 27.28 -16.82
CA ALA A 97 2.20 27.55 -16.14
C ALA A 97 3.42 26.90 -16.83
N LEU A 98 3.24 25.76 -17.51
CA LEU A 98 4.27 25.15 -18.35
C LEU A 98 4.30 25.73 -19.77
N GLY A 99 3.16 26.22 -20.26
CA GLY A 99 3.02 26.80 -21.59
C GLY A 99 4.01 27.94 -21.85
N SER A 100 4.27 28.80 -20.85
CA SER A 100 5.24 29.89 -20.97
C SER A 100 6.70 29.44 -20.92
N ALA A 101 7.00 28.31 -20.27
CA ALA A 101 8.37 27.80 -20.11
C ALA A 101 8.84 26.96 -21.31
N PHE A 102 7.92 26.23 -21.94
CA PHE A 102 8.23 25.27 -23.02
C PHE A 102 7.52 25.58 -24.35
N GLY A 103 6.76 26.67 -24.44
CA GLY A 103 6.04 27.04 -25.67
C GLY A 103 4.96 26.01 -26.06
N LEU A 104 4.29 25.40 -25.09
CA LEU A 104 3.29 24.36 -25.34
C LEU A 104 2.07 24.95 -26.06
N THR A 105 1.89 24.54 -27.31
CA THR A 105 0.69 24.79 -28.11
C THR A 105 -0.19 23.54 -28.16
N PRO A 106 -1.49 23.64 -28.47
CA PRO A 106 -2.38 22.48 -28.60
C PRO A 106 -1.90 21.44 -29.63
N ASP A 107 -1.11 21.90 -30.62
CA ASP A 107 -0.53 21.10 -31.70
C ASP A 107 0.87 20.56 -31.36
N HIS A 108 1.39 20.82 -30.16
CA HIS A 108 2.70 20.32 -29.76
C HIS A 108 2.72 18.79 -29.80
N PRO A 109 3.74 18.14 -30.39
CA PRO A 109 3.75 16.69 -30.67
C PRO A 109 3.53 15.82 -29.42
N VAL A 110 3.99 16.27 -28.26
CA VAL A 110 3.79 15.60 -26.96
C VAL A 110 2.31 15.59 -26.54
N ILE A 111 1.55 16.65 -26.88
CA ILE A 111 0.13 16.84 -26.55
C ILE A 111 -0.78 16.31 -27.68
N ALA A 112 -0.28 16.24 -28.91
CA ALA A 112 -0.99 15.70 -30.07
C ALA A 112 -1.07 14.17 -30.07
N ASP A 113 -0.16 13.48 -29.37
CA ASP A 113 -0.14 12.02 -29.24
C ASP A 113 -1.29 11.51 -28.35
N GLU A 114 -2.45 11.21 -28.93
CA GLU A 114 -3.62 10.67 -28.23
C GLU A 114 -3.51 9.17 -27.87
N GLU A 115 -2.34 8.55 -28.00
CA GLU A 115 -2.17 7.14 -27.62
C GLU A 115 -2.25 6.94 -26.10
N TYR A 116 -1.90 7.96 -25.30
CA TYR A 116 -1.76 7.88 -23.83
C TYR A 116 -2.88 8.63 -23.10
N ILE A 117 -3.35 8.10 -21.97
CA ILE A 117 -4.39 8.68 -21.09
C ILE A 117 -4.06 10.14 -20.75
N ILE A 118 -2.79 10.40 -20.42
CA ILE A 118 -2.32 11.72 -19.98
C ILE A 118 -2.62 12.78 -21.04
N ASN A 119 -2.46 12.43 -22.31
CA ASN A 119 -2.70 13.33 -23.43
C ASN A 119 -4.18 13.42 -23.77
N ARG A 120 -4.92 12.29 -23.72
CA ARG A 120 -6.39 12.26 -23.87
C ARG A 120 -7.12 13.09 -22.81
N ALA A 121 -6.52 13.26 -21.63
CA ALA A 121 -7.11 14.01 -20.54
C ALA A 121 -6.96 15.53 -20.67
N ILE A 122 -6.06 16.02 -21.54
CA ILE A 122 -5.83 17.45 -21.76
C ILE A 122 -6.93 18.02 -22.64
N LYS A 123 -7.76 18.91 -22.10
CA LYS A 123 -8.80 19.60 -22.86
C LYS A 123 -8.17 20.70 -23.72
N LYS A 124 -8.39 20.63 -25.03
CA LYS A 124 -7.95 21.64 -26.01
C LYS A 124 -9.11 22.61 -26.29
N PRO A 125 -8.90 23.94 -26.43
CA PRO A 125 -7.61 24.66 -26.46
C PRO A 125 -7.08 25.13 -25.10
N ASP A 126 -7.87 25.07 -24.02
CA ASP A 126 -7.55 25.70 -22.73
C ASP A 126 -6.35 25.06 -21.98
N LEU A 127 -5.92 23.86 -22.40
CA LEU A 127 -4.85 23.07 -21.77
C LEU A 127 -5.10 22.83 -20.28
N GLU A 128 -6.31 22.35 -19.97
CA GLU A 128 -6.72 22.02 -18.62
C GLU A 128 -7.08 20.54 -18.49
N VAL A 129 -6.76 19.95 -17.34
CA VAL A 129 -7.09 18.57 -17.01
C VAL A 129 -8.05 18.54 -15.83
N ARG A 130 -9.20 17.90 -16.00
CA ARG A 130 -10.13 17.64 -14.90
C ARG A 130 -9.65 16.44 -14.10
N CYS A 131 -9.61 16.58 -12.78
CA CYS A 131 -9.23 15.50 -11.91
C CYS A 131 -10.07 15.42 -10.64
N ILE A 132 -10.13 14.21 -10.08
CA ILE A 132 -10.68 13.93 -8.76
C ILE A 132 -9.63 13.17 -7.95
N LYS A 133 -9.62 13.39 -6.62
CA LYS A 133 -8.74 12.64 -5.70
C LYS A 133 -9.57 11.76 -4.79
N VAL A 134 -9.42 10.44 -4.95
CA VAL A 134 -10.15 9.41 -4.19
C VAL A 134 -9.14 8.55 -3.44
N GLN A 135 -9.27 8.49 -2.11
CA GLN A 135 -8.38 7.70 -1.24
C GLN A 135 -6.88 7.89 -1.57
N LYS A 136 -6.44 9.14 -1.69
CA LYS A 136 -5.07 9.57 -2.06
C LYS A 136 -4.62 9.30 -3.50
N ILE A 137 -5.36 8.54 -4.31
CA ILE A 137 -5.14 8.35 -5.75
C ILE A 137 -5.81 9.46 -6.57
N ARG A 138 -5.16 9.91 -7.64
CA ARG A 138 -5.72 10.86 -8.60
C ARG A 138 -6.33 10.11 -9.78
N TYR A 139 -7.48 10.60 -10.23
CA TYR A 139 -8.14 10.15 -11.44
C TYR A 139 -8.33 11.35 -12.36
N VAL A 140 -8.08 11.17 -13.64
CA VAL A 140 -8.22 12.21 -14.67
C VAL A 140 -9.37 11.88 -15.59
N TRP A 141 -10.05 12.91 -16.09
CA TRP A 141 -11.14 12.73 -17.05
C TRP A 141 -10.56 12.42 -18.44
N ASN A 142 -10.87 11.25 -18.99
CA ASN A 142 -10.54 10.89 -20.37
C ASN A 142 -11.63 11.46 -21.29
N ASN A 143 -11.24 12.37 -22.21
CA ASN A 143 -12.19 13.05 -23.10
C ASN A 143 -12.76 12.13 -24.20
N LEU A 144 -12.10 11.01 -24.53
CA LEU A 144 -12.56 10.08 -25.57
C LEU A 144 -13.55 9.05 -25.02
N GLU A 145 -13.26 8.53 -23.83
CA GLU A 145 -14.07 7.47 -23.19
C GLU A 145 -15.14 8.03 -22.25
N GLU A 146 -15.14 9.34 -22.00
CA GLU A 146 -16.06 10.05 -21.10
C GLU A 146 -16.11 9.44 -19.69
N GLN A 147 -14.95 9.04 -19.16
CA GLN A 147 -14.82 8.39 -17.87
C GLN A 147 -13.59 8.89 -17.10
N PHE A 148 -13.64 8.77 -15.76
CA PHE A 148 -12.49 9.04 -14.89
C PHE A 148 -11.58 7.82 -14.85
N GLN A 149 -10.32 8.00 -15.28
CA GLN A 149 -9.32 6.93 -15.29
C GLN A 149 -8.21 7.21 -14.28
N LYS A 150 -7.71 6.13 -13.66
CA LYS A 150 -6.62 6.17 -12.69
C LYS A 150 -5.33 6.61 -13.39
N ILE A 151 -4.60 7.56 -12.77
CA ILE A 151 -3.31 8.04 -13.27
C ILE A 151 -2.19 7.71 -12.26
N GLY A 152 -0.93 7.84 -12.68
CA GLY A 152 0.23 7.57 -11.84
C GLY A 152 0.69 6.10 -11.87
N SER A 153 0.21 5.35 -12.86
CA SER A 153 0.73 4.07 -13.32
C SER A 153 0.93 4.13 -14.84
N LEU A 154 1.92 3.41 -15.35
CA LEU A 154 2.05 3.15 -16.77
C LEU A 154 0.86 2.31 -17.25
N GLU A 155 0.41 2.55 -18.46
CA GLU A 155 -0.77 1.91 -19.02
C GLU A 155 -0.57 0.40 -19.23
N ASP A 156 -1.55 -0.38 -18.76
CA ASP A 156 -1.46 -1.84 -18.77
C ASP A 156 -1.55 -2.44 -20.17
N TRP A 157 -2.20 -1.75 -21.12
CA TRP A 157 -2.36 -2.19 -22.50
C TRP A 157 -1.11 -2.00 -23.38
N LEU A 158 -0.04 -1.40 -22.85
CA LEU A 158 1.19 -1.22 -23.62
C LEU A 158 1.87 -2.57 -23.88
N SER A 159 2.35 -2.77 -25.11
CA SER A 159 3.18 -3.93 -25.44
C SER A 159 4.61 -3.75 -24.94
N SER A 160 5.34 -4.85 -24.71
CA SER A 160 6.77 -4.81 -24.39
C SER A 160 7.59 -3.97 -25.38
N ALA A 161 7.41 -4.18 -26.69
CA ALA A 161 8.12 -3.43 -27.73
C ALA A 161 7.93 -1.91 -27.62
N LYS A 162 6.69 -1.44 -27.37
CA LYS A 162 6.38 -0.02 -27.15
C LYS A 162 7.06 0.54 -25.91
N ILE A 163 7.11 -0.23 -24.83
CA ILE A 163 7.77 0.22 -23.59
C ILE A 163 9.27 0.45 -23.85
N HIS A 164 9.91 -0.52 -24.50
CA HIS A 164 11.32 -0.41 -24.90
C HIS A 164 11.57 0.75 -25.86
N LEU A 165 10.69 0.96 -26.84
CA LEU A 165 10.87 1.99 -27.86
C LEU A 165 10.63 3.42 -27.33
N LYS A 166 9.57 3.63 -26.54
CA LYS A 166 9.22 4.97 -26.05
C LYS A 166 10.01 5.36 -24.80
N PHE A 167 10.12 4.47 -23.82
CA PHE A 167 10.71 4.77 -22.50
C PHE A 167 12.16 4.28 -22.37
N GLY A 168 12.63 3.36 -23.22
CA GLY A 168 14.00 2.84 -23.15
C GLY A 168 15.10 3.86 -23.47
N SER A 169 14.74 5.00 -24.08
CA SER A 169 15.62 6.15 -24.29
C SER A 169 15.53 7.22 -23.20
N GLY A 170 14.65 7.06 -22.21
CA GLY A 170 14.25 8.13 -21.30
C GLY A 170 13.18 9.05 -21.89
N LEU A 171 12.55 9.83 -21.00
CA LEU A 171 11.57 10.87 -21.34
C LEU A 171 12.27 12.20 -21.67
N THR A 172 11.53 13.07 -22.36
CA THR A 172 11.92 14.48 -22.54
C THR A 172 11.52 15.31 -21.31
N ARG A 173 12.22 16.42 -21.07
CA ARG A 173 11.95 17.29 -19.91
C ARG A 173 10.51 17.84 -19.93
N GLU A 174 9.99 18.14 -21.12
CA GLU A 174 8.61 18.58 -21.31
C GLU A 174 7.61 17.50 -20.89
N GLU A 175 7.82 16.25 -21.33
CA GLU A 175 6.98 15.11 -20.93
C GLU A 175 7.04 14.86 -19.42
N GLN A 176 8.23 14.95 -18.82
CA GLN A 176 8.41 14.76 -17.38
C GLN A 176 7.61 15.78 -16.57
N GLU A 177 7.70 17.07 -16.91
CA GLU A 177 7.00 18.12 -16.17
C GLU A 177 5.47 18.05 -16.36
N ILE A 178 4.98 17.72 -17.57
CA ILE A 178 3.54 17.47 -17.80
C ILE A 178 3.04 16.31 -16.92
N ARG A 179 3.76 15.18 -16.93
CA ARG A 179 3.42 14.02 -16.11
C ARG A 179 3.49 14.34 -14.62
N ARG A 180 4.46 15.14 -14.19
CA ARG A 180 4.64 15.53 -12.79
C ARG A 180 3.48 16.38 -12.28
N LEU A 181 2.97 17.29 -13.12
CA LEU A 181 1.82 18.12 -12.77
C LEU A 181 0.53 17.28 -12.65
N ILE A 182 0.30 16.38 -13.63
CA ILE A 182 -0.93 15.57 -13.71
C ILE A 182 -0.92 14.44 -12.68
N CYS A 183 0.11 13.58 -12.67
CA CYS A 183 0.24 12.44 -11.75
C CYS A 183 0.47 12.89 -10.31
N GLY A 184 1.13 14.02 -10.10
CA GLY A 184 1.58 14.48 -8.79
C GLY A 184 2.92 13.86 -8.37
N PRO A 185 3.41 14.22 -7.18
CA PRO A 185 4.71 13.74 -6.69
C PRO A 185 4.68 12.26 -6.30
N ASN A 186 5.81 11.58 -6.47
CA ASN A 186 6.06 10.23 -5.96
C ASN A 186 6.35 10.27 -4.45
N THR A 187 5.33 10.56 -3.65
CA THR A 187 5.42 10.53 -2.19
C THR A 187 4.25 9.77 -1.59
N ILE A 188 4.55 8.90 -0.62
CA ILE A 188 3.53 8.27 0.21
C ILE A 188 3.48 9.11 1.48
N ASP A 189 2.70 10.20 1.44
CA ASP A 189 2.62 11.11 2.58
C ASP A 189 1.31 10.92 3.37
N VAL A 190 1.48 10.58 4.65
CA VAL A 190 0.40 10.30 5.59
C VAL A 190 0.30 11.45 6.58
N GLU A 191 -0.36 12.54 6.18
CA GLU A 191 -0.57 13.71 7.04
C GLU A 191 -1.06 13.35 8.45
N ILE A 192 -0.37 13.88 9.47
CA ILE A 192 -0.79 13.70 10.86
C ILE A 192 -2.05 14.53 11.09
N THR A 193 -3.16 13.85 11.38
CA THR A 193 -4.42 14.55 11.68
C THR A 193 -4.25 15.43 12.92
N PRO A 194 -4.56 16.74 12.84
CA PRO A 194 -4.36 17.64 13.96
C PRO A 194 -5.35 17.32 15.09
N ILE A 195 -4.94 17.60 16.33
CA ILE A 195 -5.67 17.23 17.54
C ILE A 195 -7.08 17.83 17.54
N TRP A 196 -7.24 19.08 17.12
CA TRP A 196 -8.56 19.74 17.03
C TRP A 196 -9.53 19.01 16.09
N LYS A 197 -9.03 18.48 14.97
CA LYS A 197 -9.85 17.73 14.01
C LYS A 197 -10.27 16.36 14.57
N LEU A 198 -9.37 15.71 15.31
CA LEU A 198 -9.69 14.48 16.05
C LEU A 198 -10.74 14.75 17.14
N LEU A 199 -10.59 15.85 17.88
CA LEU A 199 -11.52 16.25 18.92
C LEU A 199 -12.92 16.54 18.35
N ILE A 200 -13.04 17.31 17.27
CA ILE A 200 -14.34 17.56 16.61
C ILE A 200 -14.96 16.25 16.15
N LYS A 201 -14.17 15.37 15.51
CA LYS A 201 -14.68 14.08 15.05
C LYS A 201 -15.23 13.23 16.20
N GLU A 202 -14.56 13.24 17.35
CA GLU A 202 -14.97 12.48 18.52
C GLU A 202 -16.21 13.10 19.19
N VAL A 203 -16.24 14.42 19.38
CA VAL A 203 -17.39 15.13 19.99
C VAL A 203 -18.66 15.00 19.14
N LEU A 204 -18.52 14.96 17.81
CA LEU A 204 -19.64 14.75 16.88
C LEU A 204 -20.09 13.29 16.75
N ASN A 205 -19.57 12.38 17.57
CA ASN A 205 -20.09 11.02 17.68
C ASN A 205 -21.54 11.09 18.22
N PRO A 206 -22.52 10.40 17.59
CA PRO A 206 -23.93 10.44 18.01
C PRO A 206 -24.14 10.20 19.51
N PHE A 207 -23.28 9.38 20.13
CA PHE A 207 -23.37 9.11 21.55
C PHE A 207 -23.04 10.33 22.43
N TYR A 208 -21.96 11.07 22.14
CA TYR A 208 -21.59 12.26 22.92
C TYR A 208 -22.59 13.39 22.71
N ILE A 209 -23.20 13.48 21.53
CA ILE A 209 -24.30 14.43 21.27
C ILE A 209 -25.54 14.07 22.09
N PHE A 210 -25.92 12.79 22.11
CA PHE A 210 -27.01 12.32 22.95
C PHE A 210 -26.73 12.56 24.44
N GLN A 211 -25.49 12.33 24.87
CA GLN A 211 -25.06 12.57 26.25
C GLN A 211 -25.10 14.05 26.63
N LEU A 212 -24.71 14.95 25.72
CA LEU A 212 -24.84 16.40 25.94
C LEU A 212 -26.32 16.79 26.11
N PHE A 213 -27.21 16.23 25.29
CA PHE A 213 -28.65 16.42 25.44
C PHE A 213 -29.16 15.95 26.82
N SER A 214 -28.74 14.76 27.28
CA SER A 214 -29.10 14.26 28.62
C SER A 214 -28.58 15.17 29.74
N VAL A 215 -27.35 15.67 29.62
CA VAL A 215 -26.77 16.61 30.60
C VAL A 215 -27.57 17.91 30.67
N CYS A 216 -27.98 18.46 29.52
CA CYS A 216 -28.84 19.65 29.49
C CYS A 216 -30.19 19.40 30.19
N LEU A 217 -30.79 18.23 29.98
CA LEU A 217 -32.04 17.85 30.62
C LEU A 217 -31.86 17.73 32.15
N TRP A 218 -30.82 17.05 32.63
CA TRP A 218 -30.59 16.86 34.07
C TRP A 218 -30.21 18.14 34.80
N PHE A 219 -29.54 19.09 34.14
CA PHE A 219 -29.38 20.44 34.69
C PHE A 219 -30.72 21.16 34.87
N SER A 220 -31.68 20.91 33.97
CA SER A 220 -33.02 21.50 34.05
C SER A 220 -33.91 20.86 35.12
N GLU A 221 -33.55 19.67 35.63
CA GLU A 221 -34.24 18.97 36.73
C GLU A 221 -33.49 19.08 38.07
N ASP A 222 -32.53 20.00 38.19
CA ASP A 222 -31.69 20.21 39.38
C ASP A 222 -30.85 18.99 39.83
N TYR A 223 -30.71 17.95 38.99
CA TYR A 223 -29.80 16.80 39.20
C TYR A 223 -28.34 17.13 38.86
N LYS A 224 -27.82 18.20 39.47
CA LYS A 224 -26.52 18.81 39.13
C LYS A 224 -25.33 17.87 39.41
N GLU A 225 -25.35 17.13 40.51
CA GLU A 225 -24.24 16.23 40.90
C GLU A 225 -23.96 15.15 39.85
N TYR A 226 -25.02 14.50 39.35
CA TYR A 226 -24.92 13.49 38.29
C TYR A 226 -24.50 14.10 36.95
N ALA A 227 -25.05 15.26 36.59
CA ALA A 227 -24.69 15.98 35.37
C ALA A 227 -23.17 16.33 35.35
N PHE A 228 -22.63 16.81 36.47
CA PHE A 228 -21.19 17.08 36.60
C PHE A 228 -20.34 15.81 36.51
N ALA A 229 -20.74 14.71 37.17
CA ALA A 229 -20.02 13.45 37.09
C ALA A 229 -19.92 12.93 35.65
N ILE A 230 -21.02 13.04 34.88
CA ILE A 230 -21.04 12.67 33.47
C ILE A 230 -20.09 13.54 32.64
N ILE A 231 -20.12 14.86 32.80
CA ILE A 231 -19.24 15.78 32.07
C ILE A 231 -17.77 15.41 32.31
N ILE A 232 -17.38 15.19 33.59
CA ILE A 232 -16.00 14.84 33.96
C ILE A 232 -15.59 13.53 33.29
N MET A 233 -16.43 12.50 33.38
CA MET A 233 -16.16 11.20 32.77
C MET A 233 -16.03 11.29 31.25
N SER A 234 -16.87 12.09 30.58
CA SER A 234 -16.80 12.29 29.13
C SER A 234 -15.53 13.03 28.70
N ILE A 235 -15.13 14.08 29.42
CA ILE A 235 -13.88 14.81 29.15
C ILE A 235 -12.69 13.86 29.24
N ILE A 236 -12.61 13.05 30.30
CA ILE A 236 -11.53 12.07 30.47
C ILE A 236 -11.55 11.03 29.34
N SER A 237 -12.73 10.49 29.00
CA SER A 237 -12.90 9.51 27.93
C SER A 237 -12.45 10.04 26.56
N ILE A 238 -12.87 11.26 26.22
CA ILE A 238 -12.50 11.92 24.95
C ILE A 238 -10.99 12.18 24.94
N ALA A 239 -10.41 12.68 26.04
CA ALA A 239 -8.98 12.95 26.13
C ALA A 239 -8.14 11.68 25.93
N LEU A 240 -8.50 10.57 26.59
CA LEU A 240 -7.81 9.29 26.43
C LEU A 240 -7.93 8.74 25.00
N THR A 241 -9.10 8.84 24.40
CA THR A 241 -9.35 8.37 23.02
C THR A 241 -8.57 9.20 22.00
N VAL A 242 -8.58 10.53 22.11
CA VAL A 242 -7.84 11.43 21.23
C VAL A 242 -6.33 11.22 21.37
N TYR A 243 -5.83 11.00 22.59
CA TYR A 243 -4.41 10.67 22.81
C TYR A 243 -4.01 9.39 22.06
N ASP A 244 -4.79 8.31 22.19
CA ASP A 244 -4.50 7.04 21.51
C ASP A 244 -4.55 7.17 19.98
N LEU A 245 -5.58 7.83 19.45
CA LEU A 245 -5.71 8.10 18.01
C LEU A 245 -4.52 8.92 17.47
N ARG A 246 -4.04 9.90 18.25
CA ARG A 246 -2.88 10.70 17.89
C ARG A 246 -1.60 9.88 17.90
N GLU A 247 -1.39 9.05 18.93
CA GLU A 247 -0.22 8.18 19.03
C GLU A 247 -0.16 7.19 17.85
N GLN A 248 -1.30 6.60 17.48
CA GLN A 248 -1.41 5.71 16.31
C GLN A 248 -1.11 6.42 15.00
N SER A 249 -1.66 7.63 14.79
CA SER A 249 -1.40 8.45 13.59
C SER A 249 0.09 8.81 13.45
N VAL A 250 0.76 9.17 14.54
CA VAL A 250 2.20 9.50 14.52
C VAL A 250 3.07 8.28 14.21
N LYS A 251 2.74 7.11 14.78
CA LYS A 251 3.46 5.87 14.47
C LYS A 251 3.35 5.52 12.99
N LEU A 252 2.15 5.64 12.41
CA LEU A 252 1.94 5.37 10.99
C LEU A 252 2.72 6.35 10.10
N HIS A 253 2.72 7.65 10.42
CA HIS A 253 3.52 8.64 9.70
C HIS A 253 5.00 8.27 9.66
N ARG A 254 5.59 7.93 10.82
CA ARG A 254 7.02 7.57 10.93
C ARG A 254 7.41 6.32 10.13
N LEU A 255 6.52 5.33 10.03
CA LEU A 255 6.77 4.12 9.23
C LEU A 255 6.88 4.42 7.74
N VAL A 256 6.19 5.46 7.26
CA VAL A 256 6.12 5.79 5.84
C VAL A 256 7.14 6.86 5.45
N GLU A 257 7.40 7.84 6.33
CA GLU A 257 8.27 8.99 6.06
C GLU A 257 9.72 8.62 5.71
N SER A 258 10.27 7.55 6.31
CA SER A 258 11.67 7.14 6.14
C SER A 258 12.07 6.77 4.70
N HIS A 259 11.12 6.62 3.77
CA HIS A 259 11.36 6.16 2.40
C HIS A 259 11.02 7.19 1.31
N ASN A 260 10.69 8.44 1.68
CA ASN A 260 10.18 9.44 0.74
C ASN A 260 11.27 10.34 0.10
N SER A 261 12.54 10.27 0.53
CA SER A 261 13.61 11.20 0.11
C SER A 261 14.91 10.48 -0.29
N ILE A 262 14.84 9.65 -1.32
CA ILE A 262 15.99 8.91 -1.88
C ILE A 262 16.42 9.61 -3.16
N THR A 263 17.72 9.90 -3.32
CA THR A 263 18.26 10.41 -4.59
C THR A 263 18.44 9.25 -5.57
N VAL A 264 17.97 9.43 -6.81
CA VAL A 264 18.08 8.43 -7.87
C VAL A 264 18.62 9.01 -9.17
N SER A 265 19.33 8.18 -9.93
CA SER A 265 19.83 8.52 -11.26
C SER A 265 18.77 8.24 -12.33
N VAL A 266 18.34 9.29 -13.04
CA VAL A 266 17.36 9.23 -14.13
C VAL A 266 18.03 9.62 -15.44
N CYS A 267 17.78 8.87 -16.51
CA CYS A 267 18.26 9.18 -17.84
C CYS A 267 17.20 9.92 -18.65
N GLY A 268 17.48 11.18 -19.00
CA GLY A 268 16.67 11.97 -19.92
C GLY A 268 17.09 11.75 -21.38
N ARG A 269 16.13 11.79 -22.31
CA ARG A 269 16.38 11.51 -23.74
C ARG A 269 17.44 12.42 -24.38
N LYS A 270 17.47 13.70 -23.96
CA LYS A 270 18.41 14.70 -24.47
C LYS A 270 19.43 15.16 -23.43
N ASP A 271 19.07 15.08 -22.15
CA ASP A 271 19.84 15.70 -21.08
C ASP A 271 20.79 14.74 -20.35
N GLY A 272 20.88 13.48 -20.81
CA GLY A 272 21.75 12.47 -20.21
C GLY A 272 21.31 12.01 -18.83
N VAL A 273 22.26 11.50 -18.04
CA VAL A 273 21.99 11.01 -16.67
C VAL A 273 21.99 12.17 -15.69
N GLN A 274 20.91 12.30 -14.93
CA GLN A 274 20.74 13.32 -13.90
C GLN A 274 20.36 12.68 -12.58
N GLU A 275 20.86 13.24 -11.48
CA GLU A 275 20.40 12.87 -10.14
C GLU A 275 19.16 13.69 -9.78
N LEU A 276 18.11 13.00 -9.37
CA LEU A 276 16.82 13.58 -9.03
C LEU A 276 16.33 12.97 -7.70
N GLU A 277 15.66 13.78 -6.87
CA GLU A 277 14.99 13.24 -5.69
C GLU A 277 13.80 12.36 -6.09
N SER A 278 13.59 11.27 -5.35
CA SER A 278 12.52 10.29 -5.56
C SER A 278 11.14 10.90 -5.71
N ARG A 279 10.86 12.03 -5.04
CA ARG A 279 9.56 12.73 -5.07
C ARG A 279 9.17 13.26 -6.44
N PHE A 280 10.15 13.48 -7.31
CA PHE A 280 9.96 14.08 -8.63
C PHE A 280 9.85 13.05 -9.76
N LEU A 281 9.98 11.77 -9.43
CA LEU A 281 9.80 10.66 -10.36
C LEU A 281 8.37 10.58 -10.87
N VAL A 282 8.24 10.26 -12.16
CA VAL A 282 6.96 10.06 -12.82
C VAL A 282 6.93 8.72 -13.55
N PRO A 283 5.75 8.11 -13.76
CA PRO A 283 5.64 6.91 -14.60
C PRO A 283 6.26 7.14 -15.98
N GLY A 284 7.08 6.20 -16.43
CA GLY A 284 7.82 6.27 -17.69
C GLY A 284 9.25 6.82 -17.60
N ASP A 285 9.67 7.38 -16.46
CA ASP A 285 11.07 7.77 -16.24
C ASP A 285 12.02 6.56 -16.34
N LEU A 286 13.21 6.76 -16.89
CA LEU A 286 14.22 5.72 -17.03
C LEU A 286 15.24 5.82 -15.89
N LEU A 287 15.14 4.91 -14.92
CA LEU A 287 16.09 4.77 -13.82
C LEU A 287 17.35 4.04 -14.27
N ILE A 288 18.50 4.51 -13.79
CA ILE A 288 19.78 3.82 -13.87
C ILE A 288 20.15 3.35 -12.48
N LEU A 289 20.24 2.03 -12.31
CA LEU A 289 20.64 1.41 -11.06
C LEU A 289 22.16 1.28 -11.04
N THR A 290 22.82 2.28 -10.47
CA THR A 290 24.27 2.31 -10.22
C THR A 290 24.55 1.89 -8.79
N GLY A 291 24.93 0.64 -8.58
CA GLY A 291 25.49 0.18 -7.30
C GLY A 291 24.78 -1.01 -6.66
N ASN A 292 25.35 -1.43 -5.53
CA ASN A 292 24.82 -2.45 -4.63
C ASN A 292 24.08 -1.75 -3.47
N LYS A 293 23.04 -2.39 -2.93
CA LYS A 293 22.24 -1.90 -1.78
C LYS A 293 21.45 -0.61 -2.05
N VAL A 294 20.73 -0.57 -3.17
CA VAL A 294 19.86 0.57 -3.53
C VAL A 294 18.42 0.25 -3.15
N GLN A 295 17.79 1.09 -2.32
CA GLN A 295 16.37 0.98 -2.04
C GLN A 295 15.53 1.53 -3.19
N MET A 296 14.51 0.79 -3.60
CA MET A 296 13.63 1.20 -4.69
C MET A 296 12.59 2.24 -4.22
N PRO A 297 12.54 3.46 -4.78
CA PRO A 297 11.59 4.50 -4.36
C PRO A 297 10.20 4.35 -4.98
N CYS A 298 10.04 3.49 -5.98
CA CYS A 298 8.82 3.31 -6.76
C CYS A 298 8.77 1.89 -7.33
N ASP A 299 7.62 1.50 -7.89
CA ASP A 299 7.55 0.26 -8.66
C ASP A 299 8.13 0.53 -10.06
N ALA A 300 9.09 -0.26 -10.50
CA ALA A 300 9.80 -0.09 -11.77
C ALA A 300 9.91 -1.41 -12.55
N LEU A 301 9.84 -1.33 -13.87
CA LEU A 301 9.96 -2.45 -14.79
C LEU A 301 11.39 -2.53 -15.32
N LEU A 302 12.08 -3.63 -15.05
CA LEU A 302 13.45 -3.87 -15.49
C LEU A 302 13.46 -4.10 -17.01
N ILE A 303 14.24 -3.30 -17.76
CA ILE A 303 14.32 -3.40 -19.23
C ILE A 303 15.69 -3.86 -19.72
N ASP A 304 16.75 -3.66 -18.95
CA ASP A 304 18.10 -4.10 -19.30
C ASP A 304 18.91 -4.42 -18.04
N GLY A 305 19.70 -5.50 -18.10
CA GLY A 305 20.41 -6.06 -16.96
C GLY A 305 19.56 -6.99 -16.09
N SER A 306 20.18 -7.55 -15.05
CA SER A 306 19.56 -8.42 -14.05
C SER A 306 19.81 -7.89 -12.64
N CYS A 307 18.83 -8.00 -11.76
CA CYS A 307 18.96 -7.56 -10.36
C CYS A 307 18.71 -8.72 -9.40
N VAL A 308 19.35 -8.71 -8.24
CA VAL A 308 18.99 -9.53 -7.08
C VAL A 308 18.39 -8.60 -6.03
N VAL A 309 17.17 -8.89 -5.60
CA VAL A 309 16.35 -8.00 -4.77
C VAL A 309 15.88 -8.71 -3.51
N ASP A 310 15.97 -8.03 -2.37
CA ASP A 310 15.30 -8.44 -1.13
C ASP A 310 13.87 -7.88 -1.10
N GLU A 311 12.88 -8.77 -1.21
CA GLU A 311 11.46 -8.43 -1.16
C GLU A 311 10.83 -8.67 0.22
N GLY A 312 11.62 -9.01 1.25
CA GLY A 312 11.13 -9.42 2.56
C GLY A 312 10.26 -8.38 3.26
N MET A 313 10.45 -7.09 2.98
CA MET A 313 9.59 -6.03 3.52
C MET A 313 8.15 -6.08 2.97
N LEU A 314 7.94 -6.61 1.76
CA LEU A 314 6.63 -6.66 1.08
C LEU A 314 6.01 -8.06 1.11
N THR A 315 6.79 -9.09 0.80
CA THR A 315 6.31 -10.49 0.76
C THR A 315 6.41 -11.17 2.11
N GLY A 316 7.26 -10.68 3.00
CA GLY A 316 7.63 -11.38 4.22
C GLY A 316 8.62 -12.52 3.98
N GLU A 317 9.05 -12.76 2.73
CA GLU A 317 10.01 -13.81 2.41
C GLU A 317 11.44 -13.24 2.42
N SER A 318 12.28 -13.75 3.32
CA SER A 318 13.67 -13.28 3.47
C SER A 318 14.65 -13.79 2.38
N ILE A 319 14.15 -14.46 1.34
CA ILE A 319 14.97 -15.03 0.27
C ILE A 319 15.14 -13.99 -0.85
N PRO A 320 16.37 -13.60 -1.22
CA PRO A 320 16.60 -12.73 -2.35
C PRO A 320 16.11 -13.34 -3.66
N VAL A 321 15.37 -12.55 -4.45
CA VAL A 321 14.79 -12.98 -5.73
C VAL A 321 15.57 -12.36 -6.87
N THR A 322 15.92 -13.18 -7.87
CA THR A 322 16.55 -12.71 -9.11
C THR A 322 15.49 -12.19 -10.07
N LYS A 323 15.64 -10.94 -10.49
CA LYS A 323 14.80 -10.23 -11.45
C LYS A 323 15.45 -10.19 -12.82
N THR A 324 14.65 -10.45 -13.84
CA THR A 324 15.07 -10.53 -15.24
C THR A 324 14.48 -9.40 -16.06
N PRO A 325 15.16 -8.91 -17.10
CA PRO A 325 14.64 -7.81 -17.89
C PRO A 325 13.44 -8.26 -18.74
N LEU A 326 12.52 -7.33 -18.99
CA LEU A 326 11.38 -7.55 -19.87
C LEU A 326 11.89 -7.88 -21.28
N PRO A 327 11.55 -9.06 -21.84
CA PRO A 327 12.04 -9.44 -23.16
C PRO A 327 11.46 -8.52 -24.23
N LYS A 328 12.30 -8.05 -25.15
CA LYS A 328 11.87 -7.24 -26.29
C LYS A 328 11.20 -8.15 -27.33
N MET A 329 9.89 -8.34 -27.19
CA MET A 329 9.08 -9.13 -28.11
C MET A 329 8.18 -8.22 -28.94
N ASP A 330 8.17 -8.42 -30.26
CA ASP A 330 7.28 -7.76 -31.20
C ASP A 330 5.90 -8.43 -31.20
N SER A 331 5.25 -8.43 -30.03
CA SER A 331 3.88 -8.89 -29.84
C SER A 331 2.98 -7.71 -29.51
N ALA A 332 1.81 -7.65 -30.16
CA ALA A 332 0.79 -6.64 -29.89
C ALA A 332 0.05 -6.86 -28.55
N ALA A 333 0.25 -8.02 -27.90
CA ALA A 333 -0.38 -8.31 -26.62
C ALA A 333 0.12 -7.37 -25.50
N PRO A 334 -0.69 -7.09 -24.47
CA PRO A 334 -0.26 -6.35 -23.29
C PRO A 334 0.94 -7.00 -22.61
N TRP A 335 1.91 -6.21 -22.14
CA TRP A 335 3.15 -6.73 -21.52
C TRP A 335 2.89 -7.66 -20.33
N LYS A 336 1.81 -7.42 -19.56
CA LYS A 336 1.40 -8.26 -18.42
C LYS A 336 0.95 -9.66 -18.84
N THR A 337 0.34 -9.80 -20.02
CA THR A 337 -0.19 -11.07 -20.54
C THR A 337 0.86 -11.86 -21.33
N GLN A 338 1.97 -11.22 -21.72
CA GLN A 338 3.04 -11.87 -22.49
C GLN A 338 3.87 -12.87 -21.67
N SER A 339 3.85 -12.78 -20.33
CA SER A 339 4.48 -13.77 -19.46
C SER A 339 3.42 -14.70 -18.88
N ASP A 340 3.39 -15.95 -19.33
CA ASP A 340 2.36 -16.96 -19.00
C ASP A 340 2.15 -17.27 -17.50
N ALA A 341 2.97 -16.77 -16.58
CA ALA A 341 2.79 -17.05 -15.15
C ALA A 341 3.35 -16.02 -14.15
N ASP A 342 4.29 -15.14 -14.52
CA ASP A 342 4.96 -14.32 -13.49
C ASP A 342 5.59 -13.03 -14.02
N TYR A 343 4.76 -12.04 -14.38
CA TYR A 343 5.26 -10.71 -14.79
C TYR A 343 6.04 -10.01 -13.66
N LYS A 344 5.83 -10.42 -12.39
CA LYS A 344 6.50 -9.85 -11.22
C LYS A 344 8.01 -10.11 -11.23
N ARG A 345 8.48 -11.11 -11.99
CA ARG A 345 9.92 -11.35 -12.22
C ARG A 345 10.63 -10.18 -12.92
N HIS A 346 9.87 -9.33 -13.61
CA HIS A 346 10.37 -8.15 -14.33
C HIS A 346 10.17 -6.86 -13.52
N VAL A 347 9.48 -6.90 -12.39
CA VAL A 347 9.12 -5.72 -11.60
C VAL A 347 9.99 -5.65 -10.34
N LEU A 348 10.53 -4.47 -10.09
CA LEU A 348 11.19 -4.04 -8.87
C LEU A 348 10.17 -3.24 -8.06
N PHE A 349 9.87 -3.64 -6.82
CA PHE A 349 8.80 -3.02 -6.04
C PHE A 349 9.30 -1.91 -5.11
N CYS A 350 8.44 -0.95 -4.80
CA CYS A 350 8.74 0.16 -3.90
C CYS A 350 9.08 -0.34 -2.49
N GLY A 351 10.23 0.07 -1.98
CA GLY A 351 10.75 -0.28 -0.66
C GLY A 351 11.48 -1.62 -0.57
N THR A 352 11.63 -2.34 -1.67
CA THR A 352 12.57 -3.48 -1.74
C THR A 352 13.99 -2.99 -1.92
N GLU A 353 14.97 -3.77 -1.45
CA GLU A 353 16.39 -3.42 -1.59
C GLU A 353 17.03 -4.20 -2.74
N VAL A 354 17.59 -3.50 -3.72
CA VAL A 354 18.42 -4.09 -4.77
C VAL A 354 19.79 -4.39 -4.17
N ILE A 355 20.03 -5.66 -3.85
CA ILE A 355 21.29 -6.13 -3.29
C ILE A 355 22.40 -6.02 -4.33
N GLN A 356 22.12 -6.51 -5.54
CA GLN A 356 23.08 -6.56 -6.64
C GLN A 356 22.43 -6.21 -7.97
N ALA A 357 23.10 -5.39 -8.77
CA ALA A 357 22.71 -5.07 -10.14
C ALA A 357 23.83 -5.50 -11.09
N LYS A 358 23.52 -6.40 -12.04
CA LYS A 358 24.46 -6.91 -13.05
C LYS A 358 24.05 -6.46 -14.44
N ALA A 359 24.88 -5.65 -15.07
CA ALA A 359 24.67 -5.23 -16.45
C ALA A 359 24.97 -6.38 -17.43
N THR A 360 24.17 -6.50 -18.49
CA THR A 360 24.39 -7.50 -19.55
C THR A 360 25.23 -6.90 -20.69
N CYS A 361 24.71 -5.88 -21.39
CA CYS A 361 25.32 -5.37 -22.61
C CYS A 361 25.75 -3.89 -22.55
N SER A 362 25.01 -3.04 -21.81
CA SER A 362 25.16 -1.57 -21.84
C SER A 362 26.03 -1.00 -20.73
N GLY A 363 26.63 -1.85 -19.90
CA GLY A 363 27.41 -1.45 -18.72
C GLY A 363 26.58 -0.84 -17.57
N THR A 364 25.26 -0.65 -17.76
CA THR A 364 24.34 -0.11 -16.75
C THR A 364 23.07 -0.94 -16.67
N VAL A 365 22.45 -0.99 -15.50
CA VAL A 365 21.15 -1.65 -15.33
C VAL A 365 20.06 -0.59 -15.41
N ARG A 366 19.05 -0.84 -16.26
CA ARG A 366 18.03 0.14 -16.62
C ARG A 366 16.64 -0.36 -16.29
N ALA A 367 15.85 0.47 -15.62
CA ALA A 367 14.47 0.18 -15.27
C ALA A 367 13.55 1.37 -15.55
N VAL A 368 12.35 1.13 -16.06
CA VAL A 368 11.35 2.17 -16.36
C VAL A 368 10.38 2.27 -15.19
N VAL A 369 10.11 3.47 -14.68
CA VAL A 369 9.13 3.67 -13.59
C VAL A 369 7.75 3.22 -14.05
N LEU A 370 7.17 2.26 -13.34
CA LEU A 370 5.85 1.70 -13.61
C LEU A 370 4.77 2.44 -12.81
N GLN A 371 4.92 2.55 -11.49
CA GLN A 371 3.92 3.17 -10.61
C GLN A 371 4.60 4.05 -9.56
N THR A 372 3.94 5.15 -9.18
CA THR A 372 4.47 6.13 -8.22
C THR A 372 3.51 6.39 -7.07
N GLY A 373 4.03 6.70 -5.90
CA GLY A 373 3.29 7.11 -4.71
C GLY A 373 2.32 6.04 -4.22
N PHE A 374 1.08 6.43 -3.92
CA PHE A 374 0.02 5.53 -3.46
C PHE A 374 -0.45 4.50 -4.50
N ASN A 375 0.02 4.57 -5.75
CA ASN A 375 -0.29 3.54 -6.75
C ASN A 375 0.64 2.32 -6.67
N THR A 376 1.80 2.45 -6.02
CA THR A 376 2.77 1.34 -5.84
C THR A 376 2.20 0.26 -4.92
N ALA A 377 2.76 -0.95 -4.98
CA ALA A 377 2.38 -2.04 -4.06
C ALA A 377 2.48 -1.62 -2.58
N LYS A 378 3.58 -0.96 -2.18
CA LYS A 378 3.76 -0.41 -0.83
C LYS A 378 2.71 0.66 -0.51
N GLY A 379 2.47 1.57 -1.45
CA GLY A 379 1.47 2.63 -1.32
C GLY A 379 0.05 2.08 -1.12
N ASP A 380 -0.29 0.99 -1.80
CA ASP A 380 -1.60 0.37 -1.70
C ASP A 380 -1.82 -0.35 -0.37
N LEU A 381 -0.77 -0.97 0.18
CA LEU A 381 -0.78 -1.50 1.55
C LEU A 381 -1.04 -0.38 2.58
N VAL A 382 -0.31 0.74 2.46
CA VAL A 382 -0.51 1.91 3.34
C VAL A 382 -1.93 2.50 3.17
N ARG A 383 -2.43 2.56 1.93
CA ARG A 383 -3.79 3.03 1.62
C ARG A 383 -4.85 2.14 2.27
N SER A 384 -4.68 0.83 2.22
CA SER A 384 -5.58 -0.15 2.83
C SER A 384 -5.61 -0.06 4.36
N ILE A 385 -4.50 0.38 4.97
CA ILE A 385 -4.43 0.71 6.40
C ILE A 385 -5.18 2.02 6.72
N LEU A 386 -5.07 3.04 5.86
CA LEU A 386 -5.71 4.34 6.04
C LEU A 386 -7.22 4.35 5.76
N TYR A 387 -7.65 3.55 4.80
CA TYR A 387 -9.03 3.44 4.34
C TYR A 387 -9.50 1.99 4.42
N PRO A 388 -9.56 1.41 5.64
CA PRO A 388 -10.01 0.04 5.79
C PRO A 388 -11.47 -0.08 5.35
N LYS A 389 -11.80 -1.15 4.62
CA LYS A 389 -13.19 -1.49 4.33
C LYS A 389 -13.98 -1.63 5.63
N PRO A 390 -15.20 -1.06 5.72
CA PRO A 390 -16.05 -1.27 6.88
C PRO A 390 -16.27 -2.78 7.09
N MET A 391 -16.23 -3.21 8.34
CA MET A 391 -16.43 -4.63 8.69
C MET A 391 -17.82 -4.84 9.27
N ASN A 392 -18.48 -5.92 8.86
CA ASN A 392 -19.88 -6.18 9.21
C ASN A 392 -19.89 -6.87 10.58
N PHE A 393 -19.68 -6.07 11.64
CA PHE A 393 -19.62 -6.62 12.98
C PHE A 393 -21.01 -7.11 13.41
N LYS A 394 -21.15 -8.43 13.56
CA LYS A 394 -22.32 -9.03 14.23
C LYS A 394 -22.56 -8.37 15.59
N LEU A 395 -21.50 -8.12 16.36
CA LEU A 395 -21.57 -7.43 17.65
C LEU A 395 -22.12 -6.00 17.54
N TYR A 396 -21.67 -5.20 16.57
CA TYR A 396 -22.17 -3.83 16.40
C TYR A 396 -23.62 -3.82 15.93
N ARG A 397 -23.99 -4.73 15.01
CA ARG A 397 -25.37 -4.91 14.58
C ARG A 397 -26.28 -5.34 15.72
N ASP A 398 -25.83 -6.28 16.55
CA ASP A 398 -26.58 -6.74 17.72
C ASP A 398 -26.64 -5.66 18.80
N ALA A 399 -25.59 -4.84 18.96
CA ALA A 399 -25.60 -3.66 19.82
C ALA A 399 -26.58 -2.59 19.32
N ILE A 400 -26.66 -2.33 18.01
CA ILE A 400 -27.67 -1.44 17.43
C ILE A 400 -29.07 -2.01 17.64
N ARG A 401 -29.29 -3.31 17.41
CA ARG A 401 -30.61 -3.95 17.66
C ARG A 401 -31.01 -3.85 19.13
N PHE A 402 -30.07 -4.08 20.04
CA PHE A 402 -30.27 -3.90 21.48
C PHE A 402 -30.61 -2.45 21.82
N LEU A 403 -29.88 -1.48 21.26
CA LEU A 403 -30.15 -0.06 21.44
C LEU A 403 -31.54 0.32 20.88
N LEU A 404 -31.93 -0.19 19.71
CA LEU A 404 -33.26 0.03 19.14
C LEU A 404 -34.37 -0.59 20.01
N CYS A 405 -34.12 -1.76 20.61
CA CYS A 405 -35.04 -2.37 21.58
C CYS A 405 -35.21 -1.48 22.82
N LEU A 406 -34.10 -0.98 23.40
CA LEU A 406 -34.12 -0.06 24.53
C LEU A 406 -34.89 1.23 24.20
N VAL A 407 -34.61 1.85 23.05
CA VAL A 407 -35.33 3.04 22.58
C VAL A 407 -36.81 2.74 22.38
N GLY A 408 -37.17 1.57 21.82
CA GLY A 408 -38.56 1.14 21.68
C GLY A 408 -39.27 1.02 23.03
N THR A 409 -38.66 0.35 24.01
CA THR A 409 -39.21 0.24 25.37
C THR A 409 -39.30 1.60 26.06
N ALA A 410 -38.31 2.48 25.87
CA ALA A 410 -38.30 3.83 26.42
C ALA A 410 -39.39 4.70 25.81
N THR A 411 -39.69 4.52 24.52
CA THR A 411 -40.76 5.25 23.84
C THR A 411 -42.14 4.85 24.38
N ILE A 412 -42.36 3.56 24.65
CA ILE A 412 -43.58 3.08 25.32
C ILE A 412 -43.69 3.69 26.72
N GLY A 413 -42.60 3.66 27.49
CA GLY A 413 -42.53 4.30 28.81
C GLY A 413 -42.79 5.80 28.75
N MET A 414 -42.22 6.51 27.77
CA MET A 414 -42.43 7.94 27.53
C MET A 414 -43.91 8.24 27.27
N ILE A 415 -44.57 7.49 26.37
CA ILE A 415 -46.00 7.68 26.07
C ILE A 415 -46.84 7.44 27.32
N TYR A 416 -46.54 6.39 28.08
CA TYR A 416 -47.21 6.10 29.34
C TYR A 416 -47.07 7.25 30.36
N THR A 417 -45.84 7.70 30.60
CA THR A 417 -45.55 8.84 31.49
C THR A 417 -46.29 10.09 31.03
N LEU A 418 -46.27 10.39 29.74
CA LEU A 418 -46.97 11.55 29.17
C LEU A 418 -48.49 11.46 29.42
N CYS A 419 -49.11 10.30 29.18
CA CYS A 419 -50.54 10.10 29.46
C CYS A 419 -50.87 10.28 30.95
N VAL A 420 -50.10 9.67 31.84
CA VAL A 420 -50.35 9.74 33.29
C VAL A 420 -50.21 11.17 33.82
N TYR A 421 -49.14 11.88 33.45
CA TYR A 421 -48.88 13.23 33.96
C TYR A 421 -49.86 14.27 33.38
N VAL A 422 -50.29 14.12 32.12
CA VAL A 422 -51.34 14.96 31.54
C VAL A 422 -52.68 14.72 32.23
N LEU A 423 -53.03 13.46 32.53
CA LEU A 423 -54.27 13.12 33.24
C LEU A 423 -54.25 13.60 34.71
N SER A 424 -53.08 13.63 35.34
CA SER A 424 -52.89 14.17 36.69
C SER A 424 -52.94 15.70 36.78
N GLY A 425 -52.95 16.40 35.65
CA GLY A 425 -53.05 17.87 35.60
C GLY A 425 -51.76 18.63 35.94
N GLU A 426 -50.61 17.98 35.80
CA GLU A 426 -49.28 18.59 36.05
C GLU A 426 -48.93 19.65 34.99
N PRO A 427 -48.08 20.64 35.32
CA PRO A 427 -47.72 21.69 34.38
C PRO A 427 -46.95 21.11 33.17
N PRO A 428 -47.20 21.62 31.94
CA PRO A 428 -46.68 21.03 30.71
C PRO A 428 -45.15 20.99 30.66
N GLU A 429 -44.48 21.92 31.35
CA GLU A 429 -43.01 21.94 31.48
C GLU A 429 -42.49 20.68 32.19
N GLU A 430 -43.08 20.31 33.33
CA GLU A 430 -42.71 19.12 34.10
C GLU A 430 -43.05 17.84 33.31
N VAL A 431 -44.21 17.81 32.64
CA VAL A 431 -44.60 16.68 31.79
C VAL A 431 -43.55 16.42 30.69
N VAL A 432 -43.08 17.48 30.02
CA VAL A 432 -42.09 17.34 28.94
C VAL A 432 -40.73 16.91 29.49
N LYS A 433 -40.26 17.49 30.60
CA LYS A 433 -38.99 17.10 31.23
C LYS A 433 -39.00 15.61 31.61
N LYS A 434 -40.03 15.16 32.32
CA LYS A 434 -40.19 13.76 32.75
C LYS A 434 -40.35 12.78 31.60
N ALA A 435 -41.05 13.17 30.53
CA ALA A 435 -41.17 12.33 29.34
C ALA A 435 -39.81 12.12 28.63
N LEU A 436 -39.03 13.19 28.48
CA LEU A 436 -37.71 13.12 27.86
C LEU A 436 -36.68 12.40 28.75
N ASP A 437 -36.79 12.50 30.08
CA ASP A 437 -35.89 11.84 31.02
C ASP A 437 -35.91 10.30 30.86
N VAL A 438 -37.10 9.71 30.63
CA VAL A 438 -37.27 8.26 30.37
C VAL A 438 -36.41 7.79 29.20
N ILE A 439 -36.29 8.60 28.14
CA ILE A 439 -35.44 8.28 26.99
C ILE A 439 -33.96 8.35 27.38
N THR A 440 -33.57 9.37 28.15
CA THR A 440 -32.17 9.56 28.55
C THR A 440 -31.65 8.50 29.52
N ILE A 441 -32.53 7.96 30.39
CA ILE A 441 -32.22 6.86 31.30
C ILE A 441 -32.00 5.54 30.54
N ALA A 442 -32.69 5.34 29.43
CA ALA A 442 -32.66 4.08 28.68
C ALA A 442 -31.31 3.80 28.00
N VAL A 443 -30.53 4.83 27.66
CA VAL A 443 -29.25 4.69 26.97
C VAL A 443 -28.11 5.00 27.95
N PRO A 444 -27.33 3.99 28.40
CA PRO A 444 -26.32 4.21 29.43
C PRO A 444 -25.21 5.14 28.94
N PRO A 445 -24.95 6.28 29.61
CA PRO A 445 -23.92 7.25 29.22
C PRO A 445 -22.49 6.68 29.35
N ALA A 446 -22.31 5.57 30.05
CA ALA A 446 -21.01 4.91 30.20
C ALA A 446 -20.70 3.89 29.09
N LEU A 447 -21.64 3.56 28.19
CA LEU A 447 -21.53 2.40 27.30
C LEU A 447 -20.31 2.46 26.34
N PRO A 448 -20.05 3.54 25.58
CA PRO A 448 -18.89 3.61 24.69
C PRO A 448 -17.57 3.75 25.43
N ALA A 449 -17.56 4.45 26.57
CA ALA A 449 -16.38 4.53 27.42
C ALA A 449 -16.00 3.13 27.93
N ALA A 450 -16.97 2.32 28.35
CA ALA A 450 -16.77 0.94 28.76
C ALA A 450 -16.26 0.06 27.61
N LEU A 451 -16.87 0.15 26.42
CA LEU A 451 -16.43 -0.59 25.23
C LEU A 451 -15.00 -0.22 24.82
N THR A 452 -14.68 1.07 24.80
CA THR A 452 -13.34 1.58 24.45
C THR A 452 -12.30 1.14 25.47
N THR A 453 -12.62 1.25 26.76
CA THR A 453 -11.73 0.79 27.85
C THR A 453 -11.44 -0.71 27.75
N GLY A 454 -12.46 -1.52 27.43
CA GLY A 454 -12.30 -2.96 27.19
C GLY A 454 -11.34 -3.27 26.03
N ILE A 455 -11.47 -2.55 24.91
CA ILE A 455 -10.57 -2.69 23.75
C ILE A 455 -9.14 -2.30 24.11
N ILE A 456 -8.95 -1.17 24.80
CA ILE A 456 -7.62 -0.69 25.23
C ILE A 456 -6.97 -1.69 26.18
N TYR A 457 -7.72 -2.24 27.13
CA TYR A 457 -7.22 -3.27 28.03
C TYR A 457 -6.77 -4.52 27.27
N ALA A 458 -7.58 -5.00 26.32
CA ALA A 458 -7.25 -6.13 25.48
C ALA A 458 -5.99 -5.88 24.63
N GLN A 459 -5.87 -4.70 24.02
CA GLN A 459 -4.71 -4.29 23.23
C GLN A 459 -3.44 -4.24 24.08
N ARG A 460 -3.49 -3.65 25.29
CA ARG A 460 -2.35 -3.63 26.21
C ARG A 460 -1.92 -5.04 26.61
N ARG A 461 -2.87 -5.94 26.87
CA ARG A 461 -2.60 -7.35 27.18
C ARG A 461 -1.91 -8.08 26.02
N LEU A 462 -2.35 -7.85 24.78
CA LEU A 462 -1.73 -8.42 23.58
C LEU A 462 -0.31 -7.89 23.35
N LYS A 463 -0.10 -6.58 23.53
CA LYS A 463 1.21 -5.93 23.40
C LYS A 463 2.25 -6.52 24.36
N LYS A 464 1.86 -6.85 25.60
CA LYS A 464 2.74 -7.53 26.57
C LYS A 464 3.22 -8.91 26.10
N ARG A 465 2.52 -9.53 25.14
CA ARG A 465 2.89 -10.81 24.53
C ARG A 465 3.55 -10.65 23.15
N GLY A 466 3.97 -9.43 22.77
CA GLY A 466 4.58 -9.16 21.47
C GLY A 466 3.60 -9.09 20.29
N ILE A 467 2.28 -9.13 20.55
CA ILE A 467 1.25 -9.04 19.50
C ILE A 467 0.81 -7.58 19.37
N PHE A 468 1.20 -6.94 18.27
CA PHE A 468 0.86 -5.55 17.98
C PHE A 468 -0.37 -5.48 17.09
N CYS A 469 -1.46 -4.89 17.60
CA CYS A 469 -2.67 -4.68 16.83
C CYS A 469 -2.67 -3.27 16.22
N ILE A 470 -2.73 -3.19 14.89
CA ILE A 470 -2.80 -1.94 14.13
C ILE A 470 -4.21 -1.33 14.17
N SER A 471 -5.25 -2.17 14.16
CA SER A 471 -6.65 -1.75 14.17
C SER A 471 -7.39 -2.37 15.36
N PRO A 472 -7.52 -1.66 16.51
CA PRO A 472 -8.06 -2.22 17.75
C PRO A 472 -9.46 -2.83 17.62
N GLN A 473 -10.30 -2.29 16.73
CA GLN A 473 -11.64 -2.83 16.47
C GLN A 473 -11.61 -4.29 15.94
N ARG A 474 -10.51 -4.73 15.32
CA ARG A 474 -10.35 -6.10 14.80
C ARG A 474 -10.13 -7.14 15.91
N ILE A 475 -9.76 -6.72 17.13
CA ILE A 475 -9.53 -7.64 18.26
C ILE A 475 -10.78 -8.46 18.57
N ASN A 476 -11.96 -7.84 18.48
CA ASN A 476 -13.24 -8.53 18.73
C ASN A 476 -13.61 -9.54 17.63
N VAL A 477 -13.10 -9.37 16.40
CA VAL A 477 -13.36 -10.30 15.28
C VAL A 477 -12.64 -11.62 15.50
N CYS A 478 -11.45 -11.60 16.12
CA CYS A 478 -10.69 -12.82 16.37
C CYS A 478 -11.45 -13.86 17.20
N GLY A 479 -12.43 -13.44 18.02
CA GLY A 479 -13.29 -14.35 18.78
C GLY A 479 -14.44 -14.98 17.98
N GLN A 480 -14.65 -14.56 16.73
CA GLN A 480 -15.75 -15.02 15.86
C GLN A 480 -15.25 -15.68 14.58
N LEU A 481 -13.96 -16.02 14.51
CA LEU A 481 -13.38 -16.66 13.34
C LEU A 481 -13.81 -18.13 13.26
N ASN A 482 -14.38 -18.52 12.12
CA ASN A 482 -14.77 -19.90 11.84
C ASN A 482 -13.78 -20.63 10.92
N LEU A 483 -12.95 -19.86 10.22
CA LEU A 483 -11.93 -20.36 9.28
C LEU A 483 -10.65 -19.58 9.53
N VAL A 484 -9.53 -20.30 9.66
CA VAL A 484 -8.20 -19.72 9.76
C VAL A 484 -7.40 -20.24 8.57
N CYS A 485 -7.12 -19.36 7.63
CA CYS A 485 -6.24 -19.65 6.50
C CYS A 485 -4.81 -19.38 6.94
N PHE A 486 -3.95 -20.39 6.87
CA PHE A 486 -2.54 -20.24 7.12
C PHE A 486 -1.80 -20.17 5.78
N ASP A 487 -0.96 -19.15 5.65
CA ASP A 487 0.09 -19.21 4.63
C ASP A 487 1.16 -20.22 5.07
N LYS A 488 1.87 -20.82 4.11
CA LYS A 488 2.87 -21.86 4.40
C LYS A 488 4.23 -21.22 4.72
N THR A 489 4.76 -20.46 3.77
CA THR A 489 6.10 -19.86 3.86
C THR A 489 6.05 -18.64 4.78
N GLY A 490 7.04 -18.46 5.65
CA GLY A 490 7.11 -17.36 6.61
C GLY A 490 6.07 -17.36 7.74
N THR A 491 5.05 -18.23 7.67
CA THR A 491 4.00 -18.37 8.71
C THR A 491 4.07 -19.72 9.42
N LEU A 492 3.86 -20.83 8.71
CA LEU A 492 3.98 -22.19 9.30
C LEU A 492 5.43 -22.69 9.29
N THR A 493 6.18 -22.29 8.27
CA THR A 493 7.59 -22.60 8.11
C THR A 493 8.43 -21.35 8.35
N ARG A 494 9.66 -21.54 8.85
CA ARG A 494 10.63 -20.45 8.94
C ARG A 494 11.05 -20.03 7.53
N ASP A 495 11.45 -18.78 7.38
CA ASP A 495 12.05 -18.31 6.13
C ASP A 495 13.38 -19.00 5.86
N GLY A 496 13.65 -19.21 4.57
CA GLY A 496 14.88 -19.83 4.09
C GLY A 496 14.75 -21.34 3.89
N LEU A 497 15.86 -21.93 3.48
CA LEU A 497 16.02 -23.37 3.31
C LEU A 497 17.00 -23.85 4.38
N ASP A 498 16.86 -25.08 4.83
CA ASP A 498 17.85 -25.74 5.68
C ASP A 498 18.24 -27.07 5.04
N LEU A 499 19.54 -27.37 5.04
CA LEU A 499 20.02 -28.66 4.54
C LEU A 499 19.78 -29.74 5.59
N TRP A 500 18.80 -30.61 5.35
CA TRP A 500 18.46 -31.67 6.30
C TRP A 500 19.53 -32.78 6.36
N GLY A 501 20.08 -33.17 5.19
CA GLY A 501 21.05 -34.26 5.08
C GLY A 501 21.55 -34.48 3.66
N VAL A 502 22.61 -35.25 3.53
CA VAL A 502 23.10 -35.78 2.25
C VAL A 502 23.00 -37.30 2.24
N VAL A 503 22.71 -37.86 1.07
CA VAL A 503 22.70 -39.31 0.85
C VAL A 503 23.89 -39.64 -0.06
N PRO A 504 25.01 -40.14 0.49
CA PRO A 504 26.15 -40.52 -0.33
C PRO A 504 25.75 -41.67 -1.26
N CYS A 505 26.25 -41.63 -2.49
CA CYS A 505 26.10 -42.72 -3.44
C CYS A 505 27.47 -43.36 -3.67
N ASP A 506 27.55 -44.68 -3.51
CA ASP A 506 28.72 -45.47 -3.88
C ASP A 506 28.32 -46.45 -5.01
N ARG A 507 29.29 -47.10 -5.63
CA ARG A 507 29.11 -47.97 -6.82
C ARG A 507 28.04 -49.05 -6.66
N ASN A 508 27.65 -49.40 -5.44
CA ASN A 508 26.64 -50.41 -5.10
C ASN A 508 25.34 -49.87 -4.48
N GLY A 509 25.10 -48.55 -4.46
CA GLY A 509 23.81 -47.97 -4.06
C GLY A 509 23.92 -46.76 -3.13
N PHE A 510 22.74 -46.27 -2.69
CA PHE A 510 22.62 -45.18 -1.72
C PHE A 510 23.01 -45.65 -0.32
N GLN A 511 23.86 -44.88 0.35
CA GLN A 511 24.27 -45.11 1.73
C GLN A 511 23.25 -44.52 2.71
N GLU A 512 23.49 -44.73 4.02
CA GLU A 512 22.68 -44.08 5.05
C GLU A 512 22.76 -42.56 4.96
N VAL A 513 21.63 -41.91 5.24
CA VAL A 513 21.55 -40.45 5.21
C VAL A 513 22.47 -39.88 6.30
N HIS A 514 23.39 -39.02 5.89
CA HIS A 514 24.11 -38.16 6.83
C HIS A 514 23.25 -36.94 7.15
N SER A 515 22.63 -36.91 8.34
CA SER A 515 21.81 -35.79 8.78
C SER A 515 22.64 -34.69 9.44
N PHE A 516 22.46 -33.44 8.99
CA PHE A 516 23.08 -32.27 9.60
C PHE A 516 22.34 -31.78 10.86
N VAL A 517 21.10 -32.24 11.08
CA VAL A 517 20.28 -31.90 12.27
C VAL A 517 20.94 -32.39 13.58
N SER A 518 21.74 -33.46 13.50
CA SER A 518 22.49 -34.00 14.65
C SER A 518 23.76 -33.20 14.99
N GLY A 519 24.08 -32.13 14.26
CA GLY A 519 25.26 -31.29 14.49
C GLY A 519 26.61 -31.95 14.17
N LYS A 520 26.60 -33.10 13.46
CA LYS A 520 27.82 -33.77 13.02
C LYS A 520 28.30 -33.14 11.72
N ALA A 521 29.55 -32.68 11.71
CA ALA A 521 30.19 -32.18 10.49
C ALA A 521 30.42 -33.35 9.51
N LEU A 522 30.20 -33.08 8.21
CA LEU A 522 30.48 -34.06 7.17
C LEU A 522 32.00 -34.28 7.10
N PRO A 523 32.49 -35.54 7.20
CA PRO A 523 33.92 -35.79 7.09
C PRO A 523 34.45 -35.36 5.72
N TRP A 524 35.71 -34.94 5.68
CA TRP A 524 36.35 -34.54 4.43
C TRP A 524 36.40 -35.71 3.44
N GLY A 525 35.96 -35.45 2.20
CA GLY A 525 35.86 -36.46 1.14
C GLY A 525 35.30 -35.87 -0.16
N PRO A 526 35.14 -36.68 -1.22
CA PRO A 526 34.70 -36.19 -2.54
C PRO A 526 33.35 -35.46 -2.50
N LEU A 527 32.42 -35.92 -1.66
CA LEU A 527 31.11 -35.29 -1.49
C LEU A 527 31.21 -33.90 -0.84
N CYS A 528 31.99 -33.79 0.25
CA CYS A 528 32.23 -32.51 0.92
C CYS A 528 32.95 -31.52 -0.01
N ALA A 529 33.96 -32.00 -0.75
CA ALA A 529 34.68 -31.19 -1.72
C ALA A 529 33.78 -30.69 -2.86
N ALA A 530 32.88 -31.53 -3.38
CA ALA A 530 31.91 -31.12 -4.40
C ALA A 530 30.95 -30.04 -3.89
N MET A 531 30.38 -30.23 -2.68
CA MET A 531 29.49 -29.24 -2.05
C MET A 531 30.19 -27.89 -1.80
N ALA A 532 31.47 -27.92 -1.44
CA ALA A 532 32.26 -26.72 -1.14
C ALA A 532 32.79 -25.98 -2.40
N SER A 533 32.75 -26.59 -3.59
CA SER A 533 33.38 -26.04 -4.80
C SER A 533 32.45 -25.86 -6.00
N CYS A 534 31.36 -26.64 -6.08
CA CYS A 534 30.39 -26.58 -7.16
C CYS A 534 29.20 -25.70 -6.79
N HIS A 535 29.44 -24.41 -6.54
CA HIS A 535 28.39 -23.44 -6.24
C HIS A 535 28.63 -22.10 -6.97
N SER A 536 27.57 -21.30 -7.08
CA SER A 536 27.62 -19.97 -7.71
C SER A 536 27.82 -18.81 -6.73
N LEU A 537 28.08 -19.11 -5.45
CA LEU A 537 28.23 -18.11 -4.38
C LEU A 537 29.38 -17.14 -4.62
N ILE A 538 29.16 -15.90 -4.19
CA ILE A 538 30.08 -14.77 -4.29
C ILE A 538 30.28 -14.20 -2.89
N LEU A 539 31.51 -13.86 -2.52
CA LEU A 539 31.82 -13.16 -1.28
C LEU A 539 31.76 -11.65 -1.52
N LEU A 540 30.85 -10.94 -0.85
CA LEU A 540 30.64 -9.51 -0.99
C LEU A 540 30.60 -8.84 0.40
N ASP A 541 31.46 -7.84 0.63
CA ASP A 541 31.60 -7.14 1.92
C ASP A 541 31.82 -8.08 3.14
N GLY A 542 32.48 -9.23 2.93
CA GLY A 542 32.68 -10.23 3.99
C GLY A 542 31.47 -11.13 4.29
N THR A 543 30.40 -11.00 3.51
CA THR A 543 29.21 -11.88 3.58
C THR A 543 29.11 -12.73 2.32
N ILE A 544 28.81 -14.02 2.48
CA ILE A 544 28.60 -14.94 1.34
C ILE A 544 27.18 -14.72 0.82
N GLN A 545 27.05 -14.50 -0.49
CA GLN A 545 25.79 -14.23 -1.16
C GLN A 545 25.65 -15.11 -2.41
N GLY A 546 24.42 -15.50 -2.73
CA GLY A 546 24.10 -16.29 -3.91
C GLY A 546 22.77 -17.04 -3.71
N ASP A 547 22.56 -18.11 -4.47
CA ASP A 547 21.36 -18.93 -4.32
C ASP A 547 21.27 -19.50 -2.88
N PRO A 548 20.12 -19.40 -2.18
CA PRO A 548 19.97 -19.93 -0.83
C PRO A 548 20.26 -21.43 -0.71
N LEU A 549 19.99 -22.23 -1.76
CA LEU A 549 20.35 -23.65 -1.79
C LEU A 549 21.86 -23.82 -1.75
N ASP A 550 22.56 -23.09 -2.61
CA ASP A 550 24.02 -23.09 -2.67
C ASP A 550 24.60 -22.61 -1.32
N LEU A 551 24.01 -21.57 -0.73
CA LEU A 551 24.46 -20.98 0.53
C LEU A 551 24.34 -22.00 1.66
N LYS A 552 23.19 -22.67 1.78
CA LYS A 552 22.94 -23.67 2.82
C LYS A 552 23.75 -24.93 2.62
N MET A 553 23.97 -25.32 1.36
CA MET A 553 24.89 -26.40 1.01
C MET A 553 26.32 -26.07 1.47
N PHE A 554 26.80 -24.86 1.19
CA PHE A 554 28.13 -24.41 1.58
C PHE A 554 28.26 -24.27 3.11
N GLU A 555 27.31 -23.62 3.78
CA GLU A 555 27.29 -23.49 5.25
C GLU A 555 27.35 -24.85 5.96
N ALA A 556 26.67 -25.87 5.42
CA ALA A 556 26.68 -27.22 5.99
C ALA A 556 28.03 -27.93 5.90
N THR A 557 28.93 -27.51 5.00
CA THR A 557 30.30 -28.02 4.96
C THR A 557 31.16 -27.49 6.10
N THR A 558 30.71 -26.44 6.82
CA THR A 558 31.47 -25.71 7.85
C THR A 558 32.78 -25.09 7.33
N TRP A 559 32.95 -24.99 6.01
CA TRP A 559 34.10 -24.35 5.41
C TRP A 559 34.03 -22.82 5.56
N VAL A 560 35.17 -22.22 5.91
CA VAL A 560 35.32 -20.77 6.00
C VAL A 560 36.00 -20.29 4.72
N SER A 561 35.36 -19.37 4.00
CA SER A 561 35.96 -18.71 2.84
C SER A 561 36.99 -17.66 3.30
N PHE A 562 38.28 -17.88 3.04
CA PHE A 562 39.35 -16.97 3.47
C PHE A 562 39.76 -15.98 2.38
N HIS A 563 39.98 -14.72 2.78
CA HIS A 563 40.64 -13.71 1.95
C HIS A 563 41.71 -12.96 2.75
N SER A 564 42.93 -13.49 2.78
CA SER A 564 44.12 -12.65 2.89
C SER A 564 45.27 -13.30 2.14
N SER A 565 45.86 -12.57 1.20
CA SER A 565 47.02 -12.97 0.42
C SER A 565 48.29 -13.19 1.25
N GLU A 566 48.26 -12.88 2.54
CA GLU A 566 49.41 -13.00 3.44
C GLU A 566 49.50 -14.36 4.15
N ASN A 567 48.38 -15.07 4.35
CA ASN A 567 48.37 -16.37 5.05
C ASN A 567 48.22 -17.59 4.12
N ILE A 568 48.25 -17.40 2.80
CA ILE A 568 48.20 -18.51 1.82
C ILE A 568 49.43 -19.43 1.94
N ARG A 569 50.54 -18.97 2.54
CA ARG A 569 51.74 -19.80 2.74
C ARG A 569 51.65 -20.76 3.92
N ASP A 570 50.88 -20.44 4.95
CA ASP A 570 50.86 -21.21 6.20
C ASP A 570 49.75 -22.26 6.27
N PHE A 571 48.85 -22.30 5.28
CA PHE A 571 47.76 -23.30 5.17
C PHE A 571 47.98 -24.35 4.07
N PHE A 572 49.19 -24.48 3.51
CA PHE A 572 49.55 -25.61 2.65
C PHE A 572 49.76 -26.89 3.48
N ASN A 573 48.69 -27.35 4.15
CA ASN A 573 48.60 -28.74 4.60
C ASN A 573 48.05 -29.63 3.46
N ALA A 574 48.44 -30.90 3.49
CA ALA A 574 48.25 -31.90 2.43
C ALA A 574 46.81 -32.05 1.90
N GLU A 575 45.80 -31.66 2.67
CA GLU A 575 44.37 -31.79 2.34
C GLU A 575 43.90 -30.76 1.29
N ALA A 576 44.43 -29.53 1.31
CA ALA A 576 44.10 -28.49 0.33
C ALA A 576 44.74 -28.75 -1.06
N MET A 577 45.95 -29.33 -1.10
CA MET A 577 46.57 -29.78 -2.35
C MET A 577 45.81 -30.97 -2.96
N GLN A 578 45.26 -31.87 -2.15
CA GLN A 578 44.41 -32.96 -2.65
C GLN A 578 43.10 -32.42 -3.24
N ALA A 579 42.48 -31.42 -2.62
CA ALA A 579 41.28 -30.76 -3.13
C ALA A 579 41.51 -30.07 -4.48
N LEU A 580 42.58 -29.28 -4.60
CA LEU A 580 43.00 -28.62 -5.84
C LEU A 580 43.37 -29.62 -6.95
N SER A 581 44.07 -30.70 -6.61
CA SER A 581 44.40 -31.79 -7.53
C SER A 581 43.14 -32.52 -8.03
N TRP A 582 42.16 -32.73 -7.15
CA TRP A 582 40.86 -33.30 -7.51
C TRP A 582 40.03 -32.37 -8.39
N LEU A 583 39.96 -31.08 -8.07
CA LEU A 583 39.27 -30.08 -8.88
C LEU A 583 39.89 -29.91 -10.27
N LEU A 584 41.22 -29.94 -10.35
CA LEU A 584 41.96 -29.97 -11.62
C LEU A 584 41.68 -31.23 -12.43
N ASN A 585 41.51 -32.38 -11.78
CA ASN A 585 41.14 -33.63 -12.43
C ASN A 585 39.68 -33.66 -12.91
N ILE A 586 38.73 -33.10 -12.15
CA ILE A 586 37.32 -32.96 -12.55
C ILE A 586 37.20 -32.00 -13.74
N CYS A 587 37.89 -30.85 -13.71
CA CYS A 587 37.93 -29.91 -14.83
C CYS A 587 38.57 -30.53 -16.09
N LYS A 588 39.60 -31.37 -15.92
CA LYS A 588 40.20 -32.14 -17.03
C LYS A 588 39.26 -33.22 -17.59
N MET A 589 38.46 -33.89 -16.76
CA MET A 589 37.52 -34.91 -17.23
C MET A 589 36.30 -34.34 -17.97
N HIS A 590 35.90 -33.09 -17.71
CA HIS A 590 34.75 -32.44 -18.36
C HIS A 590 35.10 -31.49 -19.52
N GLY A 591 36.36 -31.41 -19.94
CA GLY A 591 36.75 -30.71 -21.17
C GLY A 591 36.57 -29.18 -21.15
N VAL A 592 36.72 -28.53 -19.99
CA VAL A 592 36.63 -27.06 -19.89
C VAL A 592 37.92 -26.43 -20.43
N GLN A 593 37.86 -25.72 -21.56
CA GLN A 593 38.99 -24.94 -22.10
C GLN A 593 39.29 -23.73 -21.21
N GLN A 594 40.54 -23.61 -20.77
CA GLN A 594 41.05 -22.44 -20.03
C GLN A 594 41.22 -21.23 -20.97
N GLY A 595 40.40 -20.20 -20.79
CA GLY A 595 40.68 -18.87 -21.32
C GLY A 595 41.54 -18.08 -20.33
N ALA A 596 42.86 -18.07 -20.52
CA ALA A 596 43.76 -17.20 -19.76
C ALA A 596 43.79 -15.79 -20.37
N TYR A 597 43.24 -14.79 -19.68
CA TYR A 597 43.53 -13.38 -19.97
C TYR A 597 44.57 -12.88 -18.98
N SER A 598 45.78 -12.61 -19.48
CA SER A 598 46.84 -11.91 -18.75
C SER A 598 46.73 -10.42 -19.01
N ARG A 599 46.45 -9.62 -17.96
CA ARG A 599 46.87 -8.21 -17.90
C ARG A 599 47.26 -7.88 -16.45
N GLU A 600 48.56 -7.66 -16.29
CA GLU A 600 49.24 -6.92 -15.21
C GLU A 600 48.84 -7.25 -13.76
N GLY A 601 49.58 -8.20 -13.17
CA GLY A 601 50.00 -8.09 -11.76
C GLY A 601 49.00 -8.41 -10.65
N LYS A 602 47.80 -8.91 -10.95
CA LYS A 602 46.86 -9.44 -9.94
C LYS A 602 46.33 -10.80 -10.35
N THR A 603 46.74 -11.85 -9.66
CA THR A 603 46.19 -13.20 -9.83
C THR A 603 44.84 -13.29 -9.11
N SER A 604 43.75 -13.05 -9.82
CA SER A 604 42.39 -13.41 -9.38
C SER A 604 41.95 -14.64 -10.18
N LEU A 605 41.82 -15.80 -9.52
CA LEU A 605 41.22 -17.00 -10.09
C LEU A 605 39.69 -16.85 -10.03
N SER A 606 39.08 -16.39 -11.12
CA SER A 606 37.63 -16.50 -11.34
C SER A 606 37.35 -17.81 -12.08
N LEU A 607 36.81 -18.81 -11.38
CA LEU A 607 36.22 -19.98 -12.04
C LEU A 607 34.87 -19.57 -12.63
N VAL A 608 34.83 -19.32 -13.93
CA VAL A 608 33.59 -19.16 -14.69
C VAL A 608 33.06 -20.56 -14.97
N SER A 609 31.95 -20.97 -14.35
CA SER A 609 31.22 -22.17 -14.76
C SER A 609 30.46 -21.86 -16.05
N SER A 610 30.95 -22.38 -17.17
CA SER A 610 30.16 -22.49 -18.39
C SER A 610 29.08 -23.55 -18.16
N SER A 611 27.81 -23.14 -18.31
CA SER A 611 26.63 -23.99 -18.29
C SER A 611 26.78 -25.21 -19.19
N VAL A 612 26.92 -26.40 -18.60
CA VAL A 612 26.68 -27.67 -19.30
C VAL A 612 25.23 -28.03 -19.03
N GLN A 613 24.36 -27.78 -20.01
CA GLN A 613 23.04 -28.39 -20.07
C GLN A 613 23.24 -29.91 -20.20
N CYS A 614 22.86 -30.67 -19.19
CA CYS A 614 22.69 -32.11 -19.32
C CYS A 614 21.34 -32.40 -20.00
N SER A 615 21.43 -33.02 -21.17
CA SER A 615 20.38 -33.81 -21.82
C SER A 615 20.09 -35.11 -21.08
#